data_AF-A0A183HLU2-F1
#
_entry.id   AF-A0A183HLU2-F1
#
_cell.length_a   1.000
_cell.length_b   1.000
_cell.length_c   1.000
_cell.angle_alpha   90.00
_cell.angle_beta   90.00
_cell.angle_gamma   90.00
#
_symmetry.space_group_name_H-M   'P 1'
#
loop_
_entity.id
_entity.type
_entity.pdbx_description
1 polymer ?
#
loop_
_entity_poly.entity_id
_entity_poly.type
_entity_poly.pdbx_seq_one_letter_code
_entity_poly.pdbx_strand_id
1 'polypeptide(L)'
;GKIRHLQQNIQQLNDKIESLSSSRIAASTINQKAEMEQFLERFTKERAQRDYRFWIMAKVMQSLMETLIEKLCHLSSNEVLAKMREWLQENFKQFVLEPHASSLLTCLITDIGRSNDPNALKKYIQRKLSQR
;
A
#
# COMPACT_ATOMS: atom_id res chain seq x y z
N GLY A 1 1.50 -53.53 10.86
CA GLY A 1 1.39 -53.34 12.32
C GLY A 1 0.57 -52.08 12.59
N LYS A 2 -0.52 -52.19 13.37
CA LYS A 2 -1.50 -51.12 13.63
C LYS A 2 -0.86 -49.78 14.07
N ILE A 3 0.23 -49.84 14.84
CA ILE A 3 0.99 -48.67 15.30
C ILE A 3 1.55 -47.83 14.15
N ARG A 4 2.12 -48.48 13.12
CA ARG A 4 2.71 -47.81 11.96
C ARG A 4 1.65 -47.08 11.12
N HIS A 5 0.43 -47.65 11.07
CA HIS A 5 -0.70 -47.06 10.36
C HIS A 5 -1.29 -45.86 11.11
N LEU A 6 -1.36 -45.92 12.44
CA LEU A 6 -1.74 -44.78 13.27
C LEU A 6 -0.75 -43.61 13.16
N GLN A 7 0.56 -43.89 13.13
CA GLN A 7 1.58 -42.86 12.93
C GLN A 7 1.45 -42.16 11.57
N GLN A 8 1.18 -42.91 10.50
CA GLN A 8 0.91 -42.32 9.18
C GLN A 8 -0.33 -41.42 9.17
N ASN A 9 -1.41 -41.84 9.84
CA ASN A 9 -2.63 -41.04 9.92
C ASN A 9 -2.44 -39.76 10.74
N ILE A 10 -1.67 -39.81 11.83
CA ILE A 10 -1.30 -38.63 12.62
C ILE A 10 -0.48 -37.66 11.78
N GLN A 11 0.50 -38.15 11.00
CA GLN A 11 1.29 -37.30 10.13
C GLN A 11 0.42 -36.61 9.07
N GLN A 12 -0.44 -37.36 8.38
CA GLN A 12 -1.36 -36.78 7.38
C GLN A 12 -2.32 -35.75 7.96
N LEU A 13 -2.75 -35.93 9.21
CA LEU A 13 -3.59 -34.96 9.92
C LEU A 13 -2.80 -33.70 10.27
N ASN A 14 -1.56 -33.83 10.75
CA ASN A 14 -0.68 -32.69 11.02
C ASN A 14 -0.40 -31.89 9.75
N ASP A 15 -0.06 -32.57 8.65
CA ASP A 15 0.21 -31.91 7.36
C ASP A 15 -1.03 -31.13 6.85
N LYS A 16 -2.24 -31.69 7.04
CA LYS A 16 -3.50 -30.99 6.72
C LYS A 16 -3.77 -29.79 7.64
N ILE A 17 -3.47 -29.92 8.92
CA ILE A 17 -3.64 -28.81 9.89
C ILE A 17 -2.68 -27.67 9.55
N GLU A 18 -1.42 -27.97 9.22
CA GLU A 18 -0.44 -26.96 8.79
C GLU A 18 -0.88 -26.28 7.49
N SER A 19 -1.32 -27.04 6.49
CA SER A 19 -1.83 -26.51 5.23
C SER A 19 -3.03 -25.57 5.42
N LEU A 20 -4.00 -25.97 6.24
CA LEU A 20 -5.19 -25.15 6.54
C LEU A 20 -4.84 -23.89 7.35
N SER A 21 -3.91 -23.99 8.29
CA SER A 21 -3.46 -22.85 9.09
C SER A 21 -2.70 -21.85 8.23
N SER A 22 -1.82 -22.33 7.34
CA SER A 22 -1.09 -21.50 6.38
C SER A 22 -2.04 -20.80 5.40
N SER A 23 -3.07 -21.51 4.91
CA SER A 23 -4.11 -20.93 4.05
C SER A 23 -4.92 -19.83 4.74
N ARG A 24 -5.30 -20.00 6.01
CA ARG A 24 -6.03 -18.98 6.78
C ARG A 24 -5.19 -17.73 7.03
N ILE A 25 -3.91 -17.90 7.37
CA ILE A 25 -2.98 -16.78 7.59
C ILE A 25 -2.74 -16.02 6.29
N ALA A 26 -2.59 -16.72 5.17
CA ALA A 26 -2.46 -16.10 3.85
C ALA A 26 -3.73 -15.30 3.49
N ALA A 27 -4.92 -15.86 3.71
CA ALA A 27 -6.19 -15.18 3.46
C ALA A 27 -6.37 -13.93 4.34
N SER A 28 -6.03 -14.00 5.64
CA SER A 28 -6.13 -12.84 6.54
C SER A 28 -5.15 -11.73 6.18
N THR A 29 -3.94 -12.09 5.77
CA THR A 29 -2.92 -11.16 5.30
C THR A 29 -3.36 -10.42 4.03
N ILE A 30 -3.85 -11.17 3.03
CA ILE A 30 -4.36 -10.59 1.78
C ILE A 30 -5.49 -9.61 2.08
N ASN A 31 -6.37 -9.95 3.04
CA ASN A 31 -7.44 -9.07 3.47
C ASN A 31 -6.91 -7.79 4.13
N GLN A 32 -5.92 -7.89 5.04
CA GLN A 32 -5.31 -6.73 5.69
C GLN A 32 -4.62 -5.78 4.71
N LYS A 33 -3.85 -6.32 3.76
CA LYS A 33 -3.21 -5.53 2.70
C LYS A 33 -4.25 -4.72 1.91
N ALA A 34 -5.30 -5.38 1.43
CA ALA A 34 -6.36 -4.74 0.67
C ALA A 34 -7.09 -3.65 1.48
N GLU A 35 -7.35 -3.89 2.77
CA GLU A 35 -7.96 -2.89 3.66
C GLU A 35 -7.08 -1.64 3.82
N MET A 36 -5.76 -1.81 3.95
CA MET A 36 -4.82 -0.70 4.04
C MET A 36 -4.74 0.10 2.73
N GLU A 37 -4.72 -0.59 1.58
CA GLU A 37 -4.75 0.05 0.25
C GLU A 37 -6.04 0.86 0.06
N GLN A 38 -7.20 0.28 0.38
CA GLN A 38 -8.50 0.96 0.32
C GLN A 38 -8.59 2.14 1.29
N PHE A 39 -8.01 2.02 2.49
CA PHE A 39 -7.94 3.13 3.42
C PHE A 39 -7.13 4.29 2.83
N LEU A 40 -5.95 4.00 2.28
CA LEU A 40 -5.08 5.02 1.69
C LEU A 40 -5.75 5.72 0.50
N GLU A 41 -6.43 4.97 -0.36
CA GLU A 41 -7.16 5.52 -1.49
C GLU A 41 -8.28 6.47 -1.02
N ARG A 42 -9.13 6.02 -0.09
CA ARG A 42 -10.21 6.84 0.48
C ARG A 42 -9.68 8.10 1.16
N PHE A 43 -8.68 7.95 2.03
CA PHE A 43 -8.04 9.06 2.73
C PHE A 43 -7.47 10.08 1.74
N THR A 44 -6.76 9.62 0.71
CA THR A 44 -6.20 10.49 -0.33
C THR A 44 -7.31 11.25 -1.06
N LYS A 45 -8.40 10.58 -1.44
CA LYS A 45 -9.53 11.19 -2.14
C LYS A 45 -10.18 12.29 -1.29
N GLU A 46 -10.53 11.98 -0.05
CA GLU A 46 -11.16 12.93 0.89
C GLU A 46 -10.27 14.14 1.16
N ARG A 47 -8.97 13.93 1.38
CA ARG A 47 -8.03 15.02 1.62
C ARG A 47 -7.78 15.85 0.37
N ALA A 48 -7.65 15.22 -0.80
CA ALA A 48 -7.43 15.89 -2.07
C ALA A 48 -8.61 16.78 -2.51
N GLN A 49 -9.84 16.45 -2.10
CA GLN A 49 -11.00 17.32 -2.32
C GLN A 49 -10.91 18.65 -1.57
N ARG A 50 -10.33 18.64 -0.36
CA ARG A 50 -10.13 19.85 0.46
C ARG A 50 -8.88 20.61 0.04
N ASP A 51 -7.82 19.88 -0.29
CA ASP A 51 -6.53 20.43 -0.69
C ASP A 51 -5.88 19.51 -1.72
N TYR A 52 -5.87 19.96 -2.98
CA TYR A 52 -5.36 19.18 -4.12
C TYR A 52 -3.87 18.79 -3.98
N ARG A 53 -3.11 19.45 -3.09
CA ARG A 53 -1.70 19.10 -2.84
C ARG A 53 -1.55 17.71 -2.22
N PHE A 54 -2.57 17.21 -1.51
CA PHE A 54 -2.57 15.83 -1.01
C PHE A 54 -2.54 14.80 -2.14
N TRP A 55 -3.19 15.08 -3.27
CA TRP A 55 -3.13 14.19 -4.44
C TRP A 55 -1.70 14.11 -4.99
N ILE A 56 -1.01 15.26 -5.08
CA ILE A 56 0.37 15.33 -5.53
C ILE A 56 1.26 14.53 -4.57
N MET A 57 1.14 14.76 -3.26
CA MET A 57 1.93 14.03 -2.26
C MET A 57 1.68 12.53 -2.33
N ALA A 58 0.42 12.10 -2.43
CA ALA A 58 0.07 10.69 -2.55
C ALA A 58 0.65 10.05 -3.82
N LYS A 59 0.73 10.79 -4.92
CA LYS A 59 1.38 10.32 -6.15
C LYS A 59 2.89 10.20 -6.02
N VAL A 60 3.55 11.17 -5.39
CA VAL A 60 4.99 11.11 -5.13
C VAL A 60 5.34 9.96 -4.17
N MET A 61 4.49 9.73 -3.16
CA MET A 61 4.72 8.70 -2.15
C MET A 61 4.16 7.32 -2.52
N GLN A 62 3.58 7.13 -3.71
CA GLN A 62 2.82 5.92 -4.02
C GLN A 62 3.64 4.63 -3.79
N SER A 63 4.83 4.56 -4.38
CA SER A 63 5.77 3.42 -4.23
C SER A 63 6.19 3.21 -2.77
N LEU A 64 6.45 4.29 -2.05
CA LEU A 64 6.79 4.27 -0.63
C LEU A 64 5.65 3.67 0.19
N MET A 65 4.40 4.07 -0.08
CA MET A 65 3.24 3.54 0.62
C MET A 65 3.00 2.06 0.30
N GLU A 66 3.20 1.63 -0.94
CA GLU A 66 3.12 0.21 -1.34
C GLU A 66 4.13 -0.64 -0.53
N THR A 67 5.40 -0.21 -0.44
CA THR A 67 6.41 -0.94 0.35
C THR A 67 6.15 -0.91 1.86
N LEU A 68 5.58 0.19 2.38
CA LEU A 68 5.16 0.28 3.77
C LEU A 68 4.00 -0.68 4.06
N ILE A 69 2.99 -0.74 3.18
CA ILE A 69 1.87 -1.67 3.32
C ILE A 69 2.37 -3.11 3.34
N GLU A 70 3.28 -3.50 2.43
CA GLU A 70 3.87 -4.85 2.44
C GLU A 70 4.62 -5.16 3.74
N LYS A 71 5.29 -4.17 4.33
CA LYS A 71 5.97 -4.36 5.62
C LYS A 71 4.99 -4.50 6.79
N LEU A 72 3.84 -3.85 6.72
CA LEU A 72 2.89 -3.76 7.83
C LEU A 72 1.76 -4.78 7.79
N CYS A 73 1.36 -5.28 6.61
CA CYS A 73 0.17 -6.12 6.43
C CYS A 73 0.24 -7.49 7.11
N HIS A 74 1.43 -7.89 7.58
CA HIS A 74 1.65 -9.15 8.31
C HIS A 74 1.77 -8.96 9.82
N LEU A 75 1.78 -7.71 10.32
CA LEU A 75 2.13 -7.41 11.71
C LEU A 75 0.91 -7.38 12.61
N SER A 76 1.14 -7.72 13.88
CA SER A 76 0.16 -7.49 14.93
C SER A 76 0.03 -5.98 15.23
N SER A 77 -1.13 -5.54 15.71
CA SER A 77 -1.38 -4.11 16.01
C SER A 77 -0.34 -3.49 16.96
N ASN A 78 0.25 -4.29 17.84
CA ASN A 78 1.25 -3.84 18.81
C ASN A 78 2.62 -3.54 18.18
N GLU A 79 2.92 -4.14 17.02
CA GLU A 79 4.21 -4.02 16.34
C GLU A 79 4.18 -2.98 15.21
N VAL A 80 3.00 -2.70 14.66
CA VAL A 80 2.80 -1.80 13.52
C VAL A 80 3.44 -0.43 13.73
N LEU A 81 3.22 0.21 14.90
CA LEU A 81 3.75 1.55 15.16
C LEU A 81 5.28 1.60 15.22
N ALA A 82 5.90 0.60 15.86
CA ALA A 82 7.35 0.51 15.94
C ALA A 82 7.96 0.28 14.54
N LYS A 83 7.40 -0.67 13.79
CA LYS A 83 7.89 -1.02 12.45
C LYS A 83 7.65 0.08 11.42
N MET A 84 6.54 0.80 11.52
CA MET A 84 6.28 1.99 10.72
C MET A 84 7.34 3.07 10.97
N ARG A 85 7.68 3.32 12.25
CA ARG A 85 8.69 4.33 12.61
C ARG A 85 10.08 3.97 12.08
N GLU A 86 10.50 2.72 12.28
CA GLU A 86 11.76 2.21 11.72
C GLU A 86 11.79 2.39 10.20
N TRP A 87 10.73 1.97 9.51
CA TRP A 87 10.64 2.09 8.06
C TRP A 87 10.71 3.55 7.60
N LEU A 88 10.02 4.48 8.27
CA LEU A 88 10.05 5.90 7.92
C LEU A 88 11.47 6.48 8.03
N GLN A 89 12.23 6.13 9.07
CA GLN A 89 13.60 6.60 9.25
C GLN A 89 14.54 6.08 8.16
N GLU A 90 14.31 4.85 7.69
CA GLU A 90 15.13 4.22 6.66
C GLU A 90 14.82 4.72 5.25
N ASN A 91 13.54 4.93 4.94
CA ASN A 91 13.03 5.05 3.57
C ASN A 91 12.50 6.45 3.23
N PHE A 92 12.06 7.24 4.20
CA PHE A 92 11.54 8.59 3.96
C PHE A 92 12.67 9.62 3.86
N LYS A 93 13.45 9.51 2.79
CA LYS A 93 14.61 10.38 2.53
C LYS A 93 14.42 11.15 1.23
N GLN A 94 14.98 12.36 1.16
CA GLN A 94 14.83 13.25 0.01
C GLN A 94 15.23 12.58 -1.31
N PHE A 95 16.37 11.89 -1.35
CA PHE A 95 16.87 11.22 -2.56
C PHE A 95 15.97 10.06 -3.05
N VAL A 96 15.11 9.51 -2.18
CA VAL A 96 14.12 8.50 -2.57
C VAL A 96 12.90 9.16 -3.20
N LEU A 97 12.48 10.32 -2.67
CA LEU A 97 11.29 11.05 -3.14
C LEU A 97 11.54 11.85 -4.42
N GLU A 98 12.75 12.38 -4.61
CA GLU A 98 13.09 13.28 -5.71
C GLU A 98 12.86 12.67 -7.11
N PRO A 99 13.25 11.41 -7.39
CA PRO A 99 12.95 10.77 -8.68
C PRO A 99 11.45 10.66 -8.95
N HIS A 100 10.66 10.32 -7.92
CA HIS A 100 9.20 10.22 -8.04
C HIS A 100 8.56 11.58 -8.27
N ALA A 101 9.04 12.63 -7.61
CA ALA A 101 8.59 14.00 -7.84
C ALA A 101 8.93 14.47 -9.26
N SER A 102 10.16 14.25 -9.73
CA SER A 102 10.60 14.62 -11.09
C SER A 102 9.79 13.90 -12.17
N SER A 103 9.54 12.60 -11.98
CA SER A 103 8.68 11.81 -12.86
C SER A 103 7.26 12.38 -12.91
N LEU A 104 6.66 12.67 -11.75
CA LEU A 104 5.32 13.26 -11.68
C LEU A 104 5.27 14.64 -12.37
N LEU A 105 6.27 15.50 -12.14
CA LEU A 105 6.34 16.81 -12.80
C LEU A 105 6.41 16.66 -14.32
N THR A 106 7.17 15.69 -14.82
CA THR A 106 7.26 15.40 -16.25
C THR A 106 5.90 14.98 -16.80
N CYS A 107 5.21 14.04 -16.14
CA CYS A 107 3.85 13.65 -16.52
C CYS A 107 2.86 14.82 -16.50
N LEU A 108 2.91 15.67 -15.47
CA LEU A 108 2.03 16.85 -15.36
C LEU A 108 2.29 17.86 -16.48
N ILE A 109 3.55 18.09 -16.84
CA ILE A 109 3.93 18.97 -17.95
C ILE A 109 3.39 18.42 -19.28
N THR A 110 3.49 17.10 -19.49
CA THR A 110 2.94 16.44 -20.69
C THR A 110 1.41 16.54 -20.74
N ASP A 111 0.72 16.29 -19.63
CA ASP A 111 -0.74 16.19 -19.59
C ASP A 111 -1.45 17.55 -19.55
N ILE A 112 -0.87 18.54 -18.88
CA ILE A 112 -1.46 19.88 -18.70
C ILE A 112 -0.90 20.85 -19.76
N GLY A 113 0.24 20.53 -20.36
CA GLY A 113 0.99 21.41 -21.23
C GLY A 113 1.56 22.61 -20.47
N ARG A 114 2.20 23.54 -21.20
CA ARG A 114 2.52 24.89 -20.68
C ARG A 114 1.25 25.74 -20.67
N SER A 115 0.28 25.34 -19.86
CA SER A 115 -0.96 26.10 -19.69
C SER A 115 -0.65 27.40 -18.94
N ASN A 116 -1.12 28.53 -19.47
CA ASN A 116 -1.09 29.81 -18.77
C ASN A 116 -2.25 29.96 -17.76
N ASP A 117 -3.12 28.95 -17.63
CA ASP A 117 -4.19 28.94 -16.63
C ASP A 117 -3.62 28.52 -15.26
N PRO A 118 -3.61 29.42 -14.25
CA PRO A 118 -3.11 29.09 -12.92
C PRO A 118 -3.93 27.98 -12.22
N ASN A 119 -5.14 27.69 -12.71
CA ASN A 119 -5.99 26.63 -12.19
C ASN A 119 -5.89 25.30 -12.96
N ALA A 120 -5.03 25.22 -13.98
CA ALA A 120 -4.95 24.03 -14.85
C ALA A 120 -4.61 22.75 -14.06
N LEU A 121 -3.69 22.84 -13.10
CA LEU A 121 -3.33 21.75 -12.20
C LEU A 121 -4.51 21.31 -11.33
N LYS A 122 -5.22 22.26 -10.71
CA LYS A 122 -6.40 21.98 -9.89
C LYS A 122 -7.49 21.30 -10.71
N LYS A 123 -7.79 21.80 -11.91
CA LYS A 123 -8.79 21.23 -12.84
C LYS A 123 -8.39 19.83 -13.31
N TYR A 124 -7.11 19.61 -13.61
CA TYR A 124 -6.59 18.28 -13.95
C TYR A 124 -6.81 17.29 -12.82
N ILE A 125 -6.41 17.66 -11.59
CA ILE A 125 -6.56 16.79 -10.41
C ILE A 125 -8.04 16.51 -10.13
N GLN A 126 -8.91 17.51 -10.21
CA GLN A 126 -10.36 17.32 -10.05
C GLN A 126 -10.91 16.30 -11.06
N ARG A 127 -10.52 16.40 -12.34
CA ARG A 127 -10.91 15.40 -13.35
C ARG A 127 -10.42 13.99 -12.98
N LYS A 128 -9.18 13.85 -12.52
CA LYS A 128 -8.64 12.56 -12.07
C LYS A 128 -9.34 12.00 -10.83
N LEU A 129 -9.81 12.85 -9.93
CA LEU A 129 -10.58 12.46 -8.75
C LEU A 129 -12.03 12.06 -9.08
N SER A 130 -12.59 12.58 -10.17
CA SER A 130 -13.94 12.26 -10.65
C SER A 130 -14.00 11.04 -11.57
N GLN A 131 -12.89 10.67 -12.21
CA GLN A 131 -12.80 9.52 -13.13
C GLN A 131 -12.58 8.16 -12.42
N ARG A 132 -12.57 8.13 -11.07
CA ARG A 132 -12.40 6.93 -10.24
C ARG A 132 -13.47 6.86 -9.16
#